data_AF-A0A926A197-F1
#
_entry.id   AF-A0A926A197-F1
#
_cell.length_a   1.000
_cell.length_b   1.000
_cell.length_c   1.000
_cell.angle_alpha   90.00
_cell.angle_beta   90.00
_cell.angle_gamma   90.00
#
_symmetry.space_group_name_H-M   'P 1'
#
loop_
_entity.id
_entity.type
_entity.pdbx_description
1 polymer ?
#
loop_
_entity_poly.entity_id
_entity_poly.type
_entity_poly.pdbx_seq_one_letter_code
_entity_poly.pdbx_strand_id
1 'polypeptide(L)'
;MPKHPLQNYVQKPERPTRPTNRGWLVVAGKLLVTLLTLGLLWHSVVADVATAAAWRGLLTSTLTGEGRGPVLLALGLVPVNWGIEAWKWWRLARHLEPVSFRRSFRAVLVGLTLGFVTPNRVGDYAGRIIELKSRRLDALGAVFLGRYAQLVVTVLAGTAGLTYFLLA
;
A
#
# COMPACT_ATOMS: atom_id res chain seq x y z
N MET A 1 -52.77 30.45 -21.67
CA MET A 1 -51.69 29.61 -21.13
C MET A 1 -50.82 29.13 -22.28
N PRO A 2 -49.53 29.53 -22.38
CA PRO A 2 -48.67 29.04 -23.43
C PRO A 2 -48.22 27.59 -23.13
N LYS A 3 -48.36 26.72 -24.14
CA LYS A 3 -47.94 25.31 -24.08
C LYS A 3 -46.41 25.25 -24.16
N HIS A 4 -45.77 24.74 -23.10
CA HIS A 4 -44.35 24.43 -23.08
C HIS A 4 -44.05 23.34 -24.14
N PRO A 5 -43.07 23.51 -25.06
CA PRO A 5 -42.68 22.42 -25.95
C PRO A 5 -41.94 21.34 -25.14
N LEU A 6 -42.40 20.09 -25.29
CA LEU A 6 -41.73 18.90 -24.76
C LEU A 6 -40.36 18.77 -25.43
N GLN A 7 -39.31 18.98 -24.64
CA GLN A 7 -37.93 18.83 -25.06
C GLN A 7 -37.66 17.33 -25.29
N ASN A 8 -37.71 16.90 -26.55
CA ASN A 8 -37.31 15.57 -26.96
C ASN A 8 -35.84 15.35 -26.58
N TYR A 9 -35.62 14.55 -25.55
CA TYR A 9 -34.31 14.00 -25.22
C TYR A 9 -33.91 13.05 -26.34
N VAL A 10 -33.18 13.56 -27.33
CA VAL A 10 -32.46 12.77 -28.30
C VAL A 10 -31.59 11.78 -27.52
N GLN A 11 -31.99 10.51 -27.53
CA GLN A 11 -31.20 9.43 -26.97
C GLN A 11 -29.85 9.43 -27.69
N LYS A 12 -28.80 9.80 -26.96
CA LYS A 12 -27.43 9.79 -27.44
C LYS A 12 -27.09 8.34 -27.81
N PRO A 13 -26.66 8.03 -29.04
CA PRO A 13 -26.39 6.66 -29.44
C PRO A 13 -25.32 6.06 -28.52
N GLU A 14 -25.64 4.94 -27.87
CA GLU A 14 -24.66 4.17 -27.11
C GLU A 14 -23.50 3.79 -28.04
N ARG A 15 -22.29 4.23 -27.70
CA ARG A 15 -21.11 3.84 -28.46
C ARG A 15 -20.87 2.35 -28.24
N PRO A 16 -20.66 1.55 -29.30
CA PRO A 16 -20.34 0.13 -29.14
C PRO A 16 -19.06 0.00 -28.30
N THR A 17 -19.18 -0.61 -27.13
CA THR A 17 -18.03 -0.97 -26.29
C THR A 17 -17.28 -2.09 -27.02
N ARG A 18 -16.15 -1.74 -27.65
CA ARG A 18 -15.26 -2.74 -28.23
C ARG A 18 -14.95 -3.79 -27.16
N PRO A 19 -15.05 -5.11 -27.44
CA PRO A 19 -14.57 -6.13 -26.53
C PRO A 19 -13.05 -6.03 -26.49
N THR A 20 -12.56 -5.15 -25.64
CA THR A 20 -11.14 -4.98 -25.44
C THR A 20 -10.61 -6.25 -24.79
N ASN A 21 -9.68 -6.91 -25.46
CA ASN A 21 -8.93 -8.07 -24.98
C ASN A 21 -7.97 -7.69 -23.82
N ARG A 22 -8.40 -6.81 -22.90
CA ARG A 22 -7.60 -6.27 -21.79
C ARG A 22 -7.33 -7.32 -20.71
N GLY A 23 -8.02 -8.45 -20.74
CA GLY A 23 -7.85 -9.54 -19.77
C GLY A 23 -6.41 -10.08 -19.74
N TRP A 24 -5.84 -10.40 -20.90
CA TRP A 24 -4.47 -10.93 -20.97
C TRP A 24 -3.43 -9.90 -20.54
N LEU A 25 -3.63 -8.62 -20.84
CA LEU A 25 -2.75 -7.53 -20.39
C LEU A 25 -2.75 -7.39 -18.87
N VAL A 26 -3.92 -7.51 -18.23
CA VAL A 26 -4.03 -7.46 -16.76
C VAL A 26 -3.35 -8.68 -16.13
N VAL A 27 -3.51 -9.87 -16.74
CA VAL A 27 -2.86 -11.10 -16.26
C VAL A 27 -1.34 -11.00 -16.43
N ALA A 28 -0.86 -10.55 -17.59
CA ALA A 28 0.56 -10.33 -17.85
C ALA A 28 1.16 -9.32 -16.87
N GLY A 29 0.46 -8.21 -16.60
CA GLY A 29 0.89 -7.22 -15.61
C GLY A 29 0.99 -7.79 -14.20
N LYS A 30 0.01 -8.60 -13.76
CA LYS A 30 0.07 -9.29 -12.46
C LYS A 30 1.24 -10.26 -12.38
N LEU A 31 1.42 -11.10 -13.41
CA LEU A 31 2.53 -12.05 -13.47
C LEU A 31 3.88 -11.34 -13.42
N LEU A 32 4.04 -10.24 -14.15
CA LEU A 32 5.24 -9.42 -14.13
C LEU A 32 5.54 -8.89 -12.72
N VAL A 33 4.56 -8.26 -12.05
CA VAL A 33 4.73 -7.74 -10.70
C VAL A 33 5.10 -8.86 -9.72
N THR A 34 4.45 -10.02 -9.82
CA THR A 34 4.76 -11.19 -8.98
C THR A 34 6.18 -11.70 -9.21
N LEU A 35 6.58 -11.89 -10.48
CA LEU A 35 7.93 -12.36 -10.83
C LEU A 35 9.01 -11.35 -10.38
N LEU A 36 8.77 -10.05 -10.56
CA LEU A 36 9.67 -9.01 -10.08
C LEU A 36 9.78 -9.02 -8.55
N THR A 37 8.67 -9.18 -7.84
CA THR A 37 8.66 -9.28 -6.38
C THR A 37 9.48 -10.48 -5.91
N LEU A 38 9.26 -11.66 -6.51
CA LEU A 38 10.00 -12.88 -6.17
C LEU A 38 11.49 -12.77 -6.53
N GLY A 39 11.82 -12.21 -7.69
CA GLY A 39 13.20 -12.01 -8.14
C GLY A 39 13.97 -11.02 -7.26
N LEU A 40 13.36 -9.90 -6.87
CA LEU A 40 13.95 -8.94 -5.94
C LEU A 40 14.10 -9.54 -4.53
N LEU A 41 13.14 -10.33 -4.05
CA LEU A 41 13.26 -11.04 -2.78
C LEU A 41 14.43 -12.02 -2.82
N TRP A 42 14.58 -12.80 -3.89
CA TRP A 42 15.70 -13.71 -4.07
C TRP A 42 17.04 -12.97 -4.03
N HIS A 43 17.17 -11.87 -4.78
CA HIS A 43 18.39 -11.07 -4.78
C HIS A 43 18.65 -10.43 -3.41
N SER A 44 17.62 -9.95 -2.73
CA SER A 44 17.76 -9.27 -1.43
C SER A 44 18.09 -10.23 -0.29
N VAL A 45 17.65 -11.48 -0.36
CA VAL A 45 17.76 -12.45 0.74
C VAL A 45 18.87 -13.47 0.52
N VAL A 46 19.07 -13.92 -0.72
CA VAL A 46 19.91 -15.08 -1.05
C VAL A 46 21.19 -14.69 -1.76
N ALA A 47 21.17 -13.65 -2.59
CA ALA A 47 22.38 -13.21 -3.31
C ALA A 47 23.38 -12.51 -2.38
N ASP A 48 22.90 -11.90 -1.28
CA ASP A 48 23.75 -11.32 -0.24
C ASP A 48 24.06 -12.37 0.83
N VAL A 49 25.33 -12.80 0.90
CA VAL A 49 25.78 -13.87 1.81
C VAL A 49 25.58 -13.50 3.28
N ALA A 50 25.75 -12.22 3.65
CA ALA A 50 25.57 -11.75 5.02
C ALA A 50 24.09 -11.75 5.41
N THR A 51 23.22 -11.33 4.49
CA THR A 51 21.77 -11.35 4.69
C THR A 51 21.27 -12.79 4.76
N ALA A 52 21.75 -13.67 3.89
CA ALA A 52 21.41 -15.09 3.92
C ALA A 52 21.83 -15.77 5.24
N ALA A 53 23.01 -15.44 5.76
CA ALA A 53 23.48 -15.92 7.07
C ALA A 53 22.61 -15.39 8.22
N ALA A 54 22.22 -14.12 8.19
CA ALA A 54 21.32 -13.52 9.17
C ALA A 54 19.93 -14.17 9.17
N TRP A 55 19.37 -14.46 7.98
CA TRP A 55 18.09 -15.18 7.86
C TRP A 55 18.17 -16.59 8.42
N ARG A 56 19.23 -17.34 8.10
CA ARG A 56 19.45 -18.68 8.68
C ARG A 56 19.56 -18.62 10.20
N GLY A 57 20.31 -17.65 10.74
CA GLY A 57 20.45 -17.41 12.18
C GLY A 57 19.12 -17.10 12.87
N LEU A 58 18.30 -16.23 12.25
CA LEU A 58 16.94 -15.94 12.70
C LEU A 58 16.04 -17.17 12.69
N LEU A 59 16.08 -17.99 11.64
CA LEU A 59 15.29 -19.22 11.57
C LEU A 59 15.69 -20.21 12.67
N THR A 60 16.99 -20.40 12.90
CA THR A 60 17.46 -21.29 13.96
C THR A 60 17.09 -20.78 15.35
N SER A 61 17.27 -19.49 15.63
CA SER A 61 16.92 -18.91 16.94
C SER A 61 15.41 -18.86 17.19
N THR A 62 14.60 -18.77 16.13
CA THR A 62 13.14 -18.81 16.21
C THR A 62 12.59 -20.22 16.33
N LEU A 63 13.20 -21.24 15.72
CA LEU A 63 12.64 -22.60 15.75
C LEU A 63 13.04 -23.38 17.01
N THR A 64 14.20 -23.06 17.61
CA THR A 64 14.75 -23.84 18.73
C THR A 64 15.22 -23.02 19.94
N GLY A 65 15.25 -21.69 19.87
CA GLY A 65 15.83 -20.84 20.92
C GLY A 65 14.86 -19.89 21.64
N GLU A 66 15.42 -19.04 22.50
CA GLU A 66 14.71 -17.99 23.27
C GLU A 66 14.09 -16.89 22.39
N GLY A 67 14.46 -16.81 21.11
CA GLY A 67 13.96 -15.82 20.15
C GLY A 67 12.51 -16.02 19.70
N ARG A 68 11.85 -17.12 20.11
CA ARG A 68 10.47 -17.46 19.73
C ARG A 68 9.46 -16.37 20.06
N GLY A 69 9.47 -15.87 21.30
CA GLY A 69 8.50 -14.90 21.79
C GLY A 69 8.52 -13.60 20.97
N PRO A 70 9.67 -12.91 20.88
CA PRO A 70 9.81 -11.67 20.12
C PRO A 70 9.43 -11.81 18.63
N VAL A 71 9.80 -12.93 17.99
CA VAL A 71 9.50 -13.13 16.56
C VAL A 71 8.02 -13.41 16.33
N LEU A 72 7.38 -14.23 17.15
CA LEU A 72 5.93 -14.46 17.07
C LEU A 72 5.15 -13.17 17.35
N LEU A 73 5.60 -12.38 18.32
CA LEU A 73 5.02 -11.06 18.58
C LEU A 73 5.17 -10.15 17.36
N ALA A 74 6.35 -10.06 16.77
CA ALA A 74 6.59 -9.27 15.56
C ALA A 74 5.67 -9.72 14.41
N LEU A 75 5.55 -11.02 14.16
CA LEU A 75 4.64 -11.58 13.15
C LEU A 75 3.18 -11.22 13.41
N GLY A 76 2.74 -11.22 14.68
CA GLY A 76 1.40 -10.77 15.07
C GLY A 76 1.20 -9.26 14.91
N LEU A 77 2.26 -8.46 15.10
CA LEU A 77 2.22 -7.01 14.91
C LEU A 77 2.16 -6.59 13.43
N VAL A 78 2.63 -7.42 12.49
CA VAL A 78 2.56 -7.12 11.04
C VAL A 78 1.13 -6.84 10.55
N PRO A 79 0.14 -7.74 10.74
CA PRO A 79 -1.23 -7.48 10.29
C PRO A 79 -1.88 -6.33 11.07
N VAL A 80 -1.55 -6.16 12.36
CA VAL A 80 -2.01 -5.02 13.15
C VAL A 80 -1.51 -3.70 12.55
N ASN A 81 -0.23 -3.64 12.20
CA ASN A 81 0.37 -2.48 11.56
C ASN A 81 -0.27 -2.16 10.20
N TRP A 82 -0.49 -3.17 9.35
CA TRP A 82 -1.21 -2.98 8.08
C TRP A 82 -2.67 -2.53 8.29
N GLY A 83 -3.33 -3.03 9.33
CA GLY A 83 -4.67 -2.60 9.73
C GLY A 83 -4.72 -1.12 10.14
N ILE A 84 -3.75 -0.67 10.95
CA ILE A 84 -3.62 0.73 11.37
C ILE A 84 -3.33 1.62 10.16
N GLU A 85 -2.44 1.21 9.27
CA GLU A 85 -2.12 1.96 8.05
C GLU A 85 -3.33 2.10 7.14
N ALA A 86 -4.11 1.02 6.98
CA ALA A 86 -5.38 1.04 6.25
C ALA A 86 -6.43 1.91 6.92
N TRP A 87 -6.48 1.95 8.25
CA TRP A 87 -7.40 2.81 8.99
C TRP A 87 -7.03 4.30 8.84
N LYS A 88 -5.75 4.64 8.96
CA LYS A 88 -5.22 5.98 8.67
C LYS A 88 -5.55 6.40 7.25
N TRP A 89 -5.31 5.52 6.28
CA TRP A 89 -5.64 5.79 4.88
C TRP A 89 -7.15 5.97 4.66
N TRP A 90 -7.99 5.10 5.23
CA TRP A 90 -9.44 5.21 5.16
C TRP A 90 -9.93 6.55 5.74
N ARG A 91 -9.36 6.98 6.87
CA ARG A 91 -9.64 8.27 7.51
C ARG A 91 -9.27 9.44 6.60
N LEU A 92 -8.18 9.37 5.85
CA LEU A 92 -7.77 10.43 4.92
C LEU A 92 -8.65 10.39 3.66
N ALA A 93 -8.74 9.23 3.01
CA ALA A 93 -9.42 9.04 1.74
C ALA A 93 -10.94 9.34 1.81
N ARG A 94 -11.61 9.06 2.94
CA ARG A 94 -13.04 9.36 3.12
C ARG A 94 -13.39 10.85 3.04
N HIS A 95 -12.42 11.75 3.29
CA HIS A 95 -12.64 13.19 3.12
C HIS A 95 -12.59 13.61 1.64
N LEU A 96 -12.01 12.77 0.77
CA LEU A 96 -11.90 13.03 -0.66
C LEU A 96 -13.04 12.34 -1.43
N GLU A 97 -13.30 11.06 -1.15
CA GLU A 97 -14.33 10.26 -1.82
C GLU A 97 -14.90 9.23 -0.84
N PRO A 98 -16.21 8.89 -0.89
CA PRO A 98 -16.78 7.82 -0.09
C PRO A 98 -16.12 6.47 -0.40
N VAL A 99 -15.20 6.06 0.46
CA VAL A 99 -14.44 4.81 0.36
C VAL A 99 -14.69 3.92 1.58
N SER A 100 -14.81 2.62 1.34
CA SER A 100 -14.94 1.63 2.41
C SER A 100 -13.59 1.25 2.99
N PHE A 101 -13.58 0.77 4.23
CA PHE A 101 -12.36 0.29 4.88
C PHE A 101 -11.72 -0.88 4.10
N ARG A 102 -12.51 -1.84 3.61
CA ARG A 102 -11.99 -2.97 2.80
C ARG A 102 -11.26 -2.50 1.54
N ARG A 103 -11.80 -1.47 0.89
CA ARG A 103 -11.21 -0.85 -0.31
C ARG A 103 -9.89 -0.16 0.05
N SER A 104 -9.85 0.52 1.18
CA SER A 104 -8.65 1.17 1.72
C SER A 104 -7.56 0.16 2.11
N PHE A 105 -7.95 -0.95 2.74
CA PHE A 105 -7.05 -2.05 3.10
C PHE A 105 -6.43 -2.71 1.86
N ARG A 106 -7.23 -2.98 0.83
CA ARG A 106 -6.73 -3.45 -0.47
C ARG A 106 -5.72 -2.47 -1.08
N ALA A 107 -6.03 -1.18 -1.07
CA ALA A 107 -5.15 -0.15 -1.62
C ALA A 107 -3.78 -0.12 -0.91
N VAL A 108 -3.76 -0.30 0.42
CA VAL A 108 -2.52 -0.40 1.20
C VAL A 108 -1.72 -1.65 0.84
N LEU A 109 -2.35 -2.82 0.68
CA LEU A 109 -1.64 -4.05 0.30
C LEU A 109 -1.07 -3.97 -1.12
N VAL A 110 -1.85 -3.43 -2.07
CA VAL A 110 -1.39 -3.20 -3.44
C VAL A 110 -0.23 -2.19 -3.44
N GLY A 111 -0.36 -1.10 -2.69
CA GLY A 111 0.69 -0.11 -2.52
C GLY A 111 1.96 -0.70 -1.90
N LEU A 112 1.84 -1.58 -0.90
CA LEU A 112 2.98 -2.27 -0.29
C LEU A 112 3.71 -3.16 -1.29
N THR A 113 2.95 -3.90 -2.09
CA THR A 113 3.50 -4.80 -3.13
C THR A 113 4.22 -4.02 -4.22
N LEU A 114 3.56 -2.99 -4.77
CA LEU A 114 4.15 -2.14 -5.80
C LEU A 114 5.34 -1.34 -5.25
N GLY A 115 5.25 -0.88 -4.00
CA GLY A 115 6.33 -0.19 -3.30
C GLY A 115 7.56 -1.05 -3.07
N PHE A 116 7.40 -2.37 -2.95
CA PHE A 116 8.55 -3.28 -2.88
C PHE A 116 9.27 -3.40 -4.23
N VAL A 117 8.53 -3.39 -5.34
CA VAL A 117 9.07 -3.54 -6.69
C VAL A 117 9.65 -2.25 -7.28
N THR A 118 9.24 -1.09 -6.74
CA THR A 118 9.60 0.23 -7.30
C THR A 118 10.69 0.93 -6.50
N PRO A 119 11.57 1.70 -7.15
CA PRO A 119 12.59 2.48 -6.45
C PRO A 119 11.93 3.51 -5.52
N ASN A 120 12.55 3.76 -4.37
CA ASN A 120 12.05 4.69 -3.34
C ASN A 120 10.58 4.46 -2.91
N ARG A 121 10.08 3.22 -3.06
CA ARG A 121 8.71 2.82 -2.72
C ARG A 121 7.61 3.68 -3.36
N VAL A 122 7.88 4.23 -4.55
CA VAL A 122 6.94 5.09 -5.30
C VAL A 122 5.61 4.36 -5.58
N GLY A 123 5.63 3.04 -5.67
CA GLY A 123 4.45 2.20 -5.88
C GLY A 123 3.41 2.25 -4.74
N ASP A 124 3.78 2.65 -3.52
CA ASP A 124 2.80 2.84 -2.43
C ASP A 124 1.84 4.00 -2.74
N TYR A 125 2.35 5.06 -3.37
CA TYR A 125 1.54 6.18 -3.83
C TYR A 125 0.60 5.72 -4.95
N ALA A 126 1.11 4.96 -5.92
CA ALA A 126 0.32 4.44 -7.03
C ALA A 126 -0.85 3.56 -6.53
N GLY A 127 -0.59 2.62 -5.62
CA GLY A 127 -1.63 1.73 -5.07
C GLY A 127 -2.77 2.48 -4.38
N ARG A 128 -2.45 3.57 -3.69
CA ARG A 128 -3.43 4.44 -3.01
C ARG A 128 -4.19 5.33 -3.98
N ILE A 129 -3.52 5.93 -4.96
CA ILE A 129 -4.11 6.85 -5.94
C ILE A 129 -5.01 6.13 -6.95
N ILE A 130 -4.63 4.91 -7.39
CA ILE A 130 -5.41 4.10 -8.35
C ILE A 130 -6.80 3.78 -7.80
N GLU A 131 -6.95 3.73 -6.47
CA GLU A 131 -8.23 3.43 -5.83
C GLU A 131 -9.19 4.64 -5.81
N LEU A 132 -8.71 5.88 -5.93
CA LEU A 132 -9.56 7.07 -6.03
C LEU A 132 -9.87 7.42 -7.49
N LYS A 133 -11.15 7.69 -7.78
CA LYS A 133 -11.63 7.84 -9.17
C LYS A 133 -11.58 9.27 -9.67
N SER A 134 -11.92 10.26 -8.84
CA SER A 134 -12.13 11.65 -9.29
C SER A 134 -11.11 12.67 -8.79
N ARG A 135 -10.40 12.41 -7.68
CA ARG A 135 -9.54 13.40 -7.00
C ARG A 135 -8.10 12.93 -6.81
N ARG A 136 -7.39 12.66 -7.92
CA ARG A 136 -6.03 12.09 -7.89
C ARG A 136 -4.97 13.03 -7.30
N LEU A 137 -5.07 14.35 -7.54
CA LEU A 137 -4.15 15.34 -6.97
C LEU A 137 -4.37 15.50 -5.46
N ASP A 138 -5.62 15.63 -5.02
CA ASP A 138 -5.95 15.65 -3.60
C ASP A 138 -5.49 14.36 -2.91
N ALA A 139 -5.65 13.20 -3.59
CA ALA A 139 -5.21 11.91 -3.09
C ALA A 139 -3.69 11.85 -2.89
N LEU A 140 -2.92 12.40 -3.82
CA LEU A 140 -1.48 12.52 -3.68
C LEU A 140 -1.12 13.36 -2.44
N GLY A 141 -1.78 14.51 -2.25
CA GLY A 141 -1.62 15.35 -1.05
C GLY A 141 -1.98 14.62 0.25
N ALA A 142 -3.06 13.83 0.25
CA ALA A 142 -3.46 13.01 1.38
C ALA A 142 -2.43 11.92 1.72
N VAL A 143 -1.81 11.28 0.72
CA VAL A 143 -0.72 10.31 0.95
C VAL A 143 0.49 11.01 1.55
N PHE A 144 0.89 12.17 1.01
CA PHE A 144 1.99 12.98 1.57
C PHE A 144 1.72 13.39 3.02
N LEU A 145 0.51 13.87 3.33
CA LEU A 145 0.13 14.24 4.69
C LEU A 145 0.21 13.04 5.64
N GLY A 146 -0.26 11.87 5.21
CA GLY A 146 -0.16 10.64 5.98
C GLY A 146 1.28 10.19 6.25
N ARG A 147 2.18 10.39 5.28
CA ARG A 147 3.62 10.11 5.41
C ARG A 147 4.32 11.13 6.32
N TYR A 148 3.97 12.40 6.19
CA TYR A 148 4.50 13.48 7.02
C TYR A 148 4.11 13.28 8.49
N ALA A 149 2.84 12.99 8.77
CA ALA A 149 2.37 12.69 10.12
C ALA A 149 3.13 11.51 10.74
N GLN A 150 3.39 10.46 9.95
CA GLN A 150 4.18 9.32 10.40
C GLN A 150 5.64 9.70 10.69
N LEU A 151 6.27 10.49 9.80
CA LEU A 151 7.65 10.96 10.01
C LEU A 151 7.78 11.78 11.29
N VAL A 152 6.84 12.71 11.54
CA VAL A 152 6.81 13.52 12.75
C VAL A 152 6.74 12.63 13.99
N VAL A 153 5.83 11.66 14.03
CA VAL A 153 5.72 10.72 15.16
C VAL A 153 7.01 9.91 15.34
N THR A 154 7.61 9.42 14.26
CA THR A 154 8.87 8.67 14.30
C THR A 154 10.02 9.51 14.85
N VAL A 155 10.15 10.76 14.42
CA VAL A 155 11.19 11.67 14.91
C VAL A 155 10.97 11.97 16.39
N LEU A 156 9.75 12.30 16.80
CA LEU A 156 9.47 12.59 18.22
C LEU A 156 9.74 11.39 19.13
N ALA A 157 9.25 10.20 18.75
CA ALA A 157 9.49 8.98 19.52
C ALA A 157 10.98 8.59 19.53
N GLY A 158 11.66 8.72 18.39
CA GLY A 158 13.09 8.45 18.26
C GLY A 158 13.94 9.39 19.11
N THR A 159 13.63 10.69 19.09
CA THR A 159 14.31 11.69 19.95
C THR A 159 14.06 11.41 21.41
N ALA A 160 12.83 11.08 21.82
CA ALA A 160 12.53 10.71 23.20
C ALA A 160 13.32 9.48 23.66
N GLY A 161 13.38 8.43 22.83
CA GLY A 161 14.17 7.23 23.10
C GLY A 161 15.67 7.52 23.18
N LEU A 162 16.19 8.37 22.28
CA LEU A 162 17.59 8.80 22.31
C LEU A 162 17.92 9.58 23.58
N THR A 163 17.06 10.52 23.98
CA THR A 163 17.26 11.27 25.23
C THR A 163 17.22 10.35 26.44
N TYR A 164 16.33 9.35 26.47
CA TYR A 164 16.32 8.36 27.54
C TYR A 164 17.63 7.56 27.58
N PHE A 165 18.09 7.06 26.43
CA PHE A 165 19.33 6.29 26.34
C PHE A 165 20.59 7.09 26.74
N LEU A 166 20.61 8.40 26.49
CA LEU A 166 21.74 9.26 26.85
C LEU A 166 21.72 9.71 28.33
N LEU A 167 20.55 9.73 28.97
CA LEU A 167 20.36 10.26 30.32
C LEU A 167 20.13 9.18 31.39
N ALA A 168 19.80 7.95 31.00
CA ALA A 168 19.65 6.78 31.86
C ALA A 168 20.92 5.93 31.85
#